data_AF-A0A3S3GEB7-F1
#
_entry.id   AF-A0A3S3GEB7-F1
#
_cell.length_a   1.000
_cell.length_b   1.000
_cell.length_c   1.000
_cell.angle_alpha   90.00
_cell.angle_beta   90.00
_cell.angle_gamma   90.00
#
_symmetry.space_group_name_H-M   'P 1'
#
loop_
_entity.id
_entity.type
_entity.pdbx_description
1 polymer ?
#
loop_
_entity_poly.entity_id
_entity_poly.type
_entity_poly.pdbx_seq_one_letter_code
_entity_poly.pdbx_strand_id
1 'polypeptide(L)'
;MSTITIRNLDESVKQVLRERAAARGVSMEQEARDALREVAIPKTKLEKGAWRLKASREEILALGRKLEHPFDLKALTDHMWDEGLL
;
A
#
# COMPACT_ATOMS: atom_id res chain seq x y z
N MET A 1 -3.58 -4.79 -19.38
CA MET A 1 -4.98 -5.07 -19.03
C MET A 1 -5.27 -6.52 -19.40
N SER A 2 -5.83 -7.29 -18.48
CA SER A 2 -6.24 -8.67 -18.73
C SER A 2 -7.76 -8.73 -18.70
N THR A 3 -8.36 -9.43 -19.66
CA THR A 3 -9.82 -9.56 -19.78
C THR A 3 -10.25 -10.95 -19.36
N ILE A 4 -11.35 -11.05 -18.61
CA ILE A 4 -11.98 -12.31 -18.22
C ILE A 4 -13.43 -12.31 -18.67
N THR A 5 -13.89 -13.42 -19.25
CA THR A 5 -15.30 -13.62 -19.64
C THR A 5 -15.90 -14.71 -18.76
N ILE A 6 -16.91 -14.35 -17.96
CA ILE A 6 -17.64 -15.30 -17.12
C ILE A 6 -18.88 -15.75 -17.90
N ARG A 7 -18.91 -17.02 -18.30
CA ARG A 7 -20.07 -17.64 -18.97
C ARG A 7 -21.02 -18.24 -17.93
N ASN A 8 -22.31 -18.31 -18.25
CA ASN A 8 -23.35 -18.86 -17.40
C ASN A 8 -23.39 -18.23 -15.99
N LEU A 9 -23.22 -16.90 -15.91
CA LEU A 9 -23.37 -16.18 -14.65
C LEU A 9 -24.85 -16.20 -14.24
N ASP A 10 -25.11 -16.61 -12.99
CA ASP A 10 -26.44 -16.58 -12.41
C ASP A 10 -27.03 -15.15 -12.46
N GLU A 11 -28.28 -15.04 -12.93
CA GLU A 11 -28.93 -13.73 -13.09
C GLU A 11 -29.13 -13.03 -11.73
N SER A 12 -29.26 -13.79 -10.64
CA SER A 12 -29.31 -13.23 -9.28
C SER A 12 -27.99 -12.53 -8.92
N VAL A 13 -26.84 -13.14 -9.25
CA VAL A 13 -25.51 -12.55 -9.01
C VAL A 13 -25.33 -11.30 -9.86
N LYS A 14 -25.77 -11.34 -11.11
CA LYS A 14 -25.73 -10.19 -12.02
C LYS A 14 -26.57 -9.01 -11.51
N GLN A 15 -27.76 -9.29 -10.97
CA GLN A 15 -28.62 -8.26 -10.38
C GLN A 15 -27.98 -7.64 -9.13
N VAL A 16 -27.44 -8.46 -8.23
CA VAL A 16 -26.76 -7.98 -7.01
C VAL A 16 -25.54 -7.10 -7.36
N LEU A 17 -24.74 -7.49 -8.35
CA LEU A 17 -23.61 -6.68 -8.81
C LEU A 17 -24.06 -5.31 -9.35
N ARG A 18 -25.18 -5.26 -10.07
CA ARG A 18 -25.74 -3.99 -10.57
C ARG A 18 -26.21 -3.10 -9.43
N GLU A 19 -26.92 -3.65 -8.45
CA GLU A 19 -27.41 -2.90 -7.28
C GLU A 19 -26.26 -2.35 -6.44
N ARG A 20 -25.23 -3.17 -6.16
CA ARG A 20 -24.03 -2.76 -5.42
C ARG A 20 -23.26 -1.66 -6.16
N ALA A 21 -23.10 -1.79 -7.47
CA ALA A 21 -22.42 -0.80 -8.29
C ALA A 21 -23.17 0.55 -8.27
N ALA A 22 -24.50 0.53 -8.41
CA ALA A 22 -25.34 1.72 -8.32
C ALA A 22 -25.23 2.38 -6.94
N ALA A 23 -25.28 1.60 -5.86
CA ALA A 23 -25.13 2.10 -4.49
C ALA A 23 -23.76 2.77 -4.24
N ARG A 24 -22.70 2.27 -4.88
CA ARG A 24 -21.33 2.83 -4.78
C ARG A 24 -21.03 3.92 -5.82
N GLY A 25 -21.92 4.17 -6.78
CA GLY A 25 -21.69 5.13 -7.87
C GLY A 25 -20.57 4.72 -8.84
N VAL A 26 -20.33 3.42 -9.00
CA VAL A 26 -19.30 2.88 -9.90
C VAL A 26 -19.91 2.05 -11.04
N SER A 27 -19.12 1.73 -12.07
CA SER A 27 -19.58 0.79 -13.09
C SER A 27 -19.72 -0.62 -12.53
N MET A 28 -20.63 -1.41 -13.10
CA MET A 28 -20.79 -2.83 -12.74
C MET A 28 -19.49 -3.63 -12.93
N GLU A 29 -18.71 -3.31 -13.96
CA GLU A 29 -17.40 -3.90 -14.22
C GLU A 29 -16.40 -3.59 -13.09
N GLN A 30 -16.38 -2.34 -12.60
CA GLN A 30 -15.53 -1.96 -11.48
C GLN A 30 -15.94 -2.69 -10.19
N GLU A 31 -17.23 -2.80 -9.90
CA GLU A 31 -17.74 -3.56 -8.76
C GLU A 31 -17.30 -5.03 -8.84
N ALA A 32 -17.43 -5.66 -10.01
CA ALA A 32 -17.01 -7.03 -10.23
C ALA A 32 -15.49 -7.21 -10.03
N ARG A 33 -14.68 -6.26 -10.52
CA ARG A 33 -13.23 -6.26 -10.30
C ARG A 33 -12.87 -6.16 -8.82
N ASP A 34 -13.51 -5.25 -8.10
CA ASP A 34 -13.22 -5.05 -6.68
C ASP A 34 -13.62 -6.27 -5.85
N ALA A 35 -14.79 -6.85 -6.11
CA ALA A 35 -15.23 -8.09 -5.47
C ALA A 35 -14.26 -9.27 -5.75
N LEU A 36 -13.83 -9.44 -7.00
CA LEU A 36 -12.82 -10.45 -7.35
C LEU A 36 -11.48 -10.18 -6.66
N ARG A 37 -11.05 -8.92 -6.58
CA ARG A 37 -9.80 -8.54 -5.92
C ARG A 37 -9.83 -8.89 -4.43
N GLU A 38 -10.92 -8.56 -3.73
CA GLU A 38 -11.07 -8.82 -2.29
C GLU A 38 -11.02 -10.31 -1.96
N VAL A 39 -11.61 -11.16 -2.82
CA VAL A 39 -11.65 -12.61 -2.61
C VAL A 39 -10.37 -13.31 -3.08
N ALA A 40 -9.84 -12.91 -4.25
CA ALA A 40 -8.71 -13.59 -4.87
C ALA A 40 -7.36 -13.19 -4.25
N ILE A 41 -7.25 -12.01 -3.63
CA ILE A 41 -6.03 -11.55 -2.97
C ILE A 41 -6.18 -11.71 -1.46
N PRO A 42 -5.46 -12.66 -0.82
CA PRO A 42 -5.46 -12.78 0.64
C PRO A 42 -5.06 -11.45 1.28
N LYS A 43 -5.80 -10.99 2.30
CA LYS A 43 -5.49 -9.76 3.05
C LYS A 43 -4.03 -9.71 3.54
N THR A 44 -3.45 -10.86 3.88
CA THR A 44 -2.02 -10.99 4.24
C THR A 44 -1.05 -10.55 3.13
N LYS A 45 -1.43 -10.65 1.85
CA LYS A 45 -0.60 -10.15 0.73
C LYS A 45 -0.72 -8.64 0.54
N LEU A 46 -1.88 -8.04 0.87
CA LEU A 46 -2.08 -6.59 0.85
C LEU A 46 -1.29 -5.91 1.99
N GLU A 47 -1.25 -6.53 3.17
CA GLU A 47 -0.49 -6.04 4.33
C GLU A 47 1.03 -6.24 4.19
N LYS A 48 1.47 -7.25 3.42
CA LYS A 48 2.91 -7.48 3.14
C LYS A 48 3.55 -6.40 2.24
N GLY A 49 2.75 -5.52 1.63
CA GLY A 49 3.22 -4.34 0.91
C GLY A 49 3.53 -3.15 1.83
N ALA A 50 3.04 -3.15 3.07
CA ALA A 50 3.57 -2.27 4.10
C ALA A 50 4.94 -2.83 4.49
N TRP A 51 5.95 -1.96 4.54
CA TRP A 51 7.31 -2.30 4.93
C TRP A 51 7.29 -3.17 6.19
N ARG A 52 7.45 -4.49 6.00
CA ARG A 52 7.59 -5.40 7.12
C ARG A 52 8.99 -5.19 7.63
N LEU A 53 9.16 -4.20 8.52
CA LEU A 53 10.35 -4.08 9.35
C LEU A 53 10.53 -5.46 9.99
N LYS A 54 11.46 -6.25 9.44
CA LYS A 54 11.76 -7.60 9.98
C LYS A 54 12.30 -7.49 11.40
N ALA A 55 12.82 -6.31 11.74
CA ALA A 55 13.30 -5.94 13.04
C ALA A 55 12.22 -5.14 13.78
N SER A 56 11.94 -5.55 15.01
CA SER A 56 11.24 -4.75 16.00
C SER A 56 11.94 -3.40 16.24
N ARG A 57 11.19 -2.44 16.77
CA ARG A 57 11.75 -1.15 17.20
C ARG A 57 12.95 -1.32 18.14
N GLU A 58 12.89 -2.34 19.00
CA GLU A 58 13.95 -2.66 19.97
C GLU A 58 15.22 -3.16 19.28
N GLU A 59 15.11 -4.05 18.28
CA GLU A 59 16.26 -4.51 17.49
C GLU A 59 16.90 -3.38 16.69
N ILE A 60 16.11 -2.44 16.18
CA ILE A 60 16.63 -1.25 15.47
C ILE A 60 17.36 -0.33 16.44
N LEU A 61 16.79 -0.08 17.63
CA LEU A 61 17.43 0.76 18.65
C LEU A 61 18.70 0.13 19.20
N ALA A 62 18.78 -1.21 19.29
CA ALA A 62 19.97 -1.93 19.72
C ALA A 62 21.16 -1.74 18.75
N LEU A 63 20.90 -1.45 17.46
CA LEU A 63 21.94 -1.12 16.49
C LEU A 63 22.40 0.35 16.60
N GLY A 64 21.61 1.22 17.25
CA GLY A 64 21.93 2.62 17.42
C GLY A 64 23.10 2.83 18.38
N ARG A 65 24.16 3.52 17.94
CA ARG A 65 25.21 4.01 18.84
C ARG A 65 24.83 5.39 19.37
N LYS A 66 24.91 5.58 20.69
CA LYS A 66 24.75 6.89 21.31
C LYS A 66 25.93 7.78 20.91
N LEU A 67 25.65 8.98 20.42
CA LEU A 67 26.67 9.97 20.12
C LEU A 67 27.35 10.41 21.42
N GLU A 68 28.68 10.46 21.42
CA GLU A 68 29.48 10.88 22.59
C GLU A 68 29.33 12.37 22.89
N HIS A 69 28.97 13.16 21.87
CA HIS A 69 28.80 14.61 21.96
C HIS A 69 27.57 15.04 21.14
N PRO A 70 27.01 16.24 21.44
CA PRO A 70 25.90 16.78 20.67
C PRO A 70 26.25 16.86 19.18
N PHE A 71 25.34 16.38 18.33
CA PHE A 71 25.49 16.46 16.88
C PHE A 71 24.53 17.51 16.35
N ASP A 72 25.08 18.61 15.83
CA ASP A 72 24.30 19.65 15.16
C ASP A 72 24.09 19.26 13.70
N LEU A 73 22.96 18.60 13.45
CA LEU A 73 22.56 18.19 12.10
C LEU A 73 22.40 19.39 11.17
N LYS A 74 21.97 20.55 11.69
CA LYS A 74 21.66 21.73 10.90
C LYS A 74 22.93 22.38 10.38
N ALA A 75 23.92 22.62 11.24
CA ALA A 75 25.20 23.18 10.81
C ALA A 75 25.88 22.34 9.72
N LEU A 76 25.81 21.00 9.84
CA LEU A 76 26.38 20.08 8.87
C LEU A 76 25.62 20.08 7.54
N THR A 77 24.29 20.11 7.58
CA THR A 77 23.49 20.20 6.34
C THR A 77 23.70 21.53 5.63
N ASP A 78 23.69 22.64 6.36
CA ASP A 78 23.94 23.97 5.80
C ASP A 78 25.33 24.01 5.11
N HIS A 79 26.39 23.46 5.73
CA HIS A 79 27.72 23.32 5.11
C HIS A 79 27.72 22.48 3.83
N MET A 80 27.01 21.36 3.79
CA MET A 80 26.90 20.52 2.58
C MET A 80 26.16 21.24 1.43
N TRP A 81 25.17 22.07 1.77
CA TRP A 81 24.46 22.90 0.80
C TRP A 81 25.36 24.01 0.25
N ASP A 82 26.14 24.66 1.11
CA ASP A 82 27.08 25.71 0.71
C ASP A 82 28.26 25.16 -0.13
N GLU A 83 28.77 23.96 0.18
CA GLU A 83 29.81 23.30 -0.60
C GLU A 83 29.31 22.77 -1.97
N GLY A 84 28.04 22.39 -2.07
CA GLY A 84 27.43 21.91 -3.33
C GLY A 84 27.07 23.01 -4.33
N LEU A 85 27.30 24.28 -3.98
CA LEU A 85 27.02 25.47 -4.79
C LEU A 85 28.28 26.06 -5.49
N LEU A 86 29.42 25.37 -5.41
CA LEU A 86 30.66 25.64 -6.16
C LEU A 86 30.84 24.66 -7.33
#